data_AF-A0A9W5XZ78-F1
#
_entry.id   AF-A0A9W5XZ78-F1
#
_cell.length_a   1.000
_cell.length_b   1.000
_cell.length_c   1.000
_cell.angle_alpha   90.00
_cell.angle_beta   90.00
_cell.angle_gamma   90.00
#
_symmetry.space_group_name_H-M   'P 1'
#
loop_
_entity.id
_entity.type
_entity.pdbx_description
1 polymer ?
#
loop_
_entity_poly.entity_id
_entity_poly.type
_entity_poly.pdbx_seq_one_letter_code
_entity_poly.pdbx_strand_id
1 'polypeptide(L)'
;MGFKEKLSKYYTDSYIKKYGDRMAQFQGTVISAKVEEKTILWIFHTIAATLIIRPERSKAVIKCSYKKNRWFKKPEFIAVNQGHSVMIQGLKSDKKSKSSGDVIQIMNVINFTTKKDLFPVDHSQIKKAKQQQVTRTK
;
A
#
# COMPACT_ATOMS: atom_id res chain seq x y z
N MET A 1 30.82 7.21 2.93
CA MET A 1 29.51 6.89 2.34
C MET A 1 29.74 6.28 0.97
N GLY A 2 29.46 4.99 0.83
CA GLY A 2 29.67 4.25 -0.41
C GLY A 2 28.76 4.74 -1.53
N PHE A 3 29.17 4.53 -2.79
CA PHE A 3 28.40 4.92 -3.99
C PHE A 3 26.96 4.40 -3.96
N LYS A 4 26.77 3.17 -3.43
CA LYS A 4 25.44 2.55 -3.22
C LYS A 4 24.57 3.32 -2.23
N GLU A 5 25.13 3.86 -1.16
CA GLU A 5 24.39 4.65 -0.16
C GLU A 5 23.96 6.01 -0.73
N LYS A 6 24.82 6.65 -1.52
CA LYS A 6 24.50 7.93 -2.18
C LYS A 6 23.37 7.79 -3.20
N LEU A 7 23.41 6.74 -4.03
CA LEU A 7 22.33 6.39 -4.95
C LEU A 7 21.03 6.11 -4.19
N SER A 8 21.08 5.26 -3.16
CA SER A 8 19.89 4.90 -2.37
C SER A 8 19.26 6.11 -1.68
N LYS A 9 20.08 6.99 -1.08
CA LYS A 9 19.61 8.27 -0.51
C LYS A 9 18.96 9.15 -1.58
N TYR A 10 19.61 9.36 -2.72
CA TYR A 10 19.07 10.20 -3.79
C TYR A 10 17.71 9.69 -4.30
N TYR A 11 17.55 8.38 -4.49
CA TYR A 11 16.26 7.79 -4.86
C TYR A 11 15.20 7.95 -3.77
N THR A 12 15.59 7.82 -2.50
CA THR A 12 14.68 7.97 -1.36
C THR A 12 14.24 9.42 -1.21
N ASP A 13 15.18 10.37 -1.24
CA ASP A 13 14.92 11.80 -1.09
C ASP A 13 14.09 12.34 -2.26
N SER A 14 14.35 11.89 -3.48
CA SER A 14 13.54 12.26 -4.65
C SER A 14 12.14 11.65 -4.60
N TYR A 15 11.97 10.44 -4.05
CA TYR A 15 10.66 9.83 -3.83
C TYR A 15 9.86 10.57 -2.76
N ILE A 16 10.48 10.87 -1.62
CA ILE A 16 9.87 11.66 -0.54
C ILE A 16 9.51 13.07 -1.03
N LYS A 17 10.38 13.71 -1.81
CA LYS A 17 10.11 15.05 -2.37
C LYS A 17 8.94 15.04 -3.36
N LYS A 18 8.78 13.98 -4.16
CA LYS A 18 7.70 13.88 -5.16
C LYS A 18 6.36 13.47 -4.55
N TYR A 19 6.39 12.60 -3.54
CA TYR A 19 5.18 11.93 -3.05
C TYR A 19 4.86 12.23 -1.59
N GLY A 20 5.74 12.90 -0.85
CA GLY A 20 5.63 13.11 0.60
C GLY A 20 4.32 13.73 1.06
N ASP A 21 3.84 14.75 0.37
CA ASP A 21 2.55 15.40 0.66
C ASP A 21 1.34 14.47 0.43
N ARG A 22 1.50 13.50 -0.48
CA ARG A 22 0.44 12.58 -0.92
C ARG A 22 0.57 11.19 -0.31
N MET A 23 1.63 10.91 0.44
CA MET A 23 1.81 9.65 1.15
C MET A 23 0.79 9.54 2.28
N ALA A 24 0.03 8.45 2.24
CA ALA A 24 -0.96 8.13 3.25
C ALA A 24 -0.69 6.71 3.77
N GLN A 25 -0.64 6.60 5.10
CA GLN A 25 -0.56 5.33 5.79
C GLN A 25 -1.66 5.26 6.83
N PHE A 26 -2.46 4.20 6.79
CA PHE A 26 -3.51 3.96 7.77
C PHE A 26 -3.72 2.47 7.98
N GLN A 27 -4.18 2.14 9.19
CA GLN A 27 -4.54 0.79 9.61
C GLN A 27 -6.07 0.71 9.76
N GLY A 28 -6.64 -0.40 9.33
CA GLY A 28 -8.09 -0.59 9.37
C GLY A 28 -8.53 -2.02 9.08
N THR A 29 -9.84 -2.22 9.16
CA THR A 29 -10.50 -3.49 8.83
C THR A 29 -11.07 -3.42 7.43
N VAL A 30 -10.89 -4.50 6.67
CA VAL A 30 -11.45 -4.63 5.32
C VAL A 30 -12.94 -4.89 5.40
N ILE A 31 -13.74 -4.01 4.79
CA ILE A 31 -15.19 -4.20 4.63
C ILE A 31 -15.46 -5.06 3.38
N SER A 32 -14.81 -4.73 2.27
CA SER A 32 -14.91 -5.51 1.04
C SER A 32 -13.62 -5.48 0.25
N ALA A 33 -13.37 -6.57 -0.47
CA ALA A 33 -12.24 -6.74 -1.34
C ALA A 33 -12.71 -7.34 -2.66
N LYS A 34 -12.37 -6.68 -3.77
CA LYS A 34 -12.60 -7.18 -5.12
C LYS A 34 -11.26 -7.25 -5.83
N VAL A 35 -10.83 -8.44 -6.22
CA VAL A 35 -9.59 -8.65 -6.97
C VAL A 35 -9.97 -9.13 -8.37
N GLU A 36 -9.49 -8.43 -9.38
CA GLU A 36 -9.69 -8.74 -10.79
C GLU A 36 -8.35 -9.02 -11.45
N GLU A 37 -8.23 -10.20 -12.04
CA GLU A 37 -7.07 -10.61 -12.82
C GLU A 37 -7.44 -10.61 -14.31
N LYS A 38 -6.67 -9.91 -15.13
CA LYS A 38 -6.82 -9.90 -16.58
C LYS A 38 -5.51 -10.37 -17.21
N THR A 39 -5.62 -11.33 -18.11
CA THR A 39 -4.51 -11.80 -18.94
C THR A 39 -4.85 -11.52 -20.39
N ILE A 40 -4.01 -10.74 -21.06
CA ILE A 40 -4.16 -10.37 -22.48
C ILE A 40 -2.99 -11.00 -23.24
N LEU A 41 -3.29 -11.71 -24.32
CA LEU A 41 -2.31 -12.31 -25.24
C LEU A 41 -1.25 -13.18 -24.53
N TRP A 42 -1.63 -13.82 -23.40
CA TRP A 42 -0.78 -14.67 -22.55
C TRP A 42 0.45 -14.01 -21.90
N ILE A 43 0.89 -12.84 -22.38
CA ILE A 43 2.14 -12.19 -22.01
C ILE A 43 1.89 -10.96 -21.10
N PHE A 44 0.71 -10.35 -21.20
CA PHE A 44 0.34 -9.18 -20.39
C PHE A 44 -0.58 -9.60 -19.26
N HIS A 45 -0.05 -9.60 -18.04
CA HIS A 45 -0.83 -9.83 -16.84
C HIS A 45 -1.07 -8.50 -16.14
N THR A 46 -2.34 -8.16 -15.98
CA THR A 46 -2.79 -7.00 -15.22
C THR A 46 -3.62 -7.49 -14.04
N ILE A 47 -3.26 -7.02 -12.85
CA ILE A 47 -4.06 -7.20 -11.65
C ILE A 47 -4.62 -5.85 -11.22
N ALA A 48 -5.92 -5.81 -10.98
CA ALA A 48 -6.62 -4.66 -10.45
C ALA A 48 -7.36 -5.10 -9.18
N ALA A 49 -7.08 -4.47 -8.04
CA ALA A 49 -7.80 -4.75 -6.80
C ALA A 49 -8.44 -3.47 -6.28
N THR A 50 -9.71 -3.57 -5.87
CA THR A 50 -10.43 -2.49 -5.19
C THR A 50 -10.76 -2.95 -3.78
N LEU A 51 -10.29 -2.20 -2.80
CA LEU A 51 -10.52 -2.47 -1.38
C LEU A 51 -11.35 -1.33 -0.78
N ILE A 52 -12.28 -1.68 0.10
CA ILE A 52 -13.03 -0.73 0.91
C ILE A 52 -12.66 -1.00 2.37
N ILE A 53 -12.11 0.01 3.04
CA ILE A 53 -11.55 -0.15 4.38
C ILE A 53 -12.17 0.84 5.34
N ARG A 54 -12.45 0.34 6.54
CA ARG A 54 -12.78 1.14 7.71
C ARG A 54 -11.50 1.33 8.53
N PRO A 55 -10.92 2.54 8.57
CA PRO A 55 -9.77 2.82 9.42
C PRO A 55 -10.15 2.68 10.89
N GLU A 56 -9.19 2.30 11.73
CA GLU A 56 -9.42 2.13 13.17
C GLU A 56 -9.65 3.47 13.87
N ARG A 57 -8.95 4.51 13.42
CA ARG A 57 -8.97 5.86 14.02
C ARG A 57 -10.15 6.74 13.55
N SER A 58 -10.97 6.30 12.59
CA SER A 58 -12.05 7.10 12.03
C SER A 58 -13.22 6.25 11.56
N LYS A 59 -14.44 6.79 11.59
CA LYS A 59 -15.63 6.13 11.04
C LYS A 59 -15.73 6.27 9.51
N ALA A 60 -14.87 7.07 8.89
CA ALA A 60 -14.90 7.33 7.45
C ALA A 60 -14.45 6.11 6.64
N VAL A 61 -15.25 5.72 5.65
CA VAL A 61 -14.92 4.60 4.75
C VAL A 61 -13.98 5.08 3.64
N ILE A 62 -12.85 4.40 3.47
CA ILE A 62 -11.83 4.75 2.49
C ILE A 62 -11.87 3.75 1.34
N LYS A 63 -11.95 4.26 0.10
CA LYS A 63 -11.81 3.45 -1.11
C LYS A 63 -10.34 3.42 -1.54
N CYS A 64 -9.84 2.22 -1.78
CA CYS A 64 -8.46 2.01 -2.19
C CYS A 64 -8.42 1.22 -3.49
N SER A 65 -7.50 1.58 -4.38
CA SER A 65 -7.33 0.94 -5.67
C SER A 65 -5.88 0.52 -5.85
N TYR A 66 -5.68 -0.69 -6.34
CA TYR A 66 -4.40 -1.24 -6.73
C TYR A 66 -4.47 -1.58 -8.21
N LYS A 67 -3.47 -1.17 -8.97
CA LYS A 67 -3.30 -1.58 -10.36
C LYS A 67 -1.83 -1.86 -10.61
N LYS A 68 -1.53 -3.08 -11.05
CA LYS A 68 -0.16 -3.46 -11.43
C LYS A 68 -0.20 -4.27 -12.72
N ASN A 69 0.64 -3.85 -13.65
CA ASN A 69 0.91 -4.56 -14.88
C ASN A 69 2.31 -5.18 -14.78
N ARG A 70 2.43 -6.43 -15.22
CA ARG A 70 3.73 -7.07 -15.43
C ARG A 70 3.74 -7.78 -16.77
N TRP A 71 4.92 -7.74 -17.36
CA TRP A 71 5.25 -8.47 -18.57
C TRP A 71 5.81 -9.85 -18.18
N PHE A 72 5.33 -10.91 -18.82
CA PHE A 72 5.73 -12.32 -18.65
C PHE A 72 5.47 -12.99 -17.29
N LYS A 73 5.58 -12.28 -16.16
CA LYS A 73 5.35 -12.87 -14.83
C LYS A 73 3.99 -12.44 -14.29
N LYS A 74 3.13 -13.40 -13.95
CA LYS A 74 1.86 -13.15 -13.27
C LYS A 74 2.12 -12.38 -11.96
N PRO A 75 1.58 -11.16 -11.80
CA PRO A 75 1.67 -10.46 -10.52
C PRO A 75 0.76 -11.16 -9.52
N GLU A 76 1.32 -11.60 -8.40
CA GLU A 76 0.54 -12.14 -7.29
C GLU A 76 0.03 -10.99 -6.41
N PHE A 77 -1.23 -11.08 -5.98
CA PHE A 77 -1.80 -10.19 -4.97
C PHE A 77 -2.12 -11.01 -3.73
N ILE A 78 -1.89 -10.42 -2.56
CA ILE A 78 -2.16 -11.10 -1.29
C ILE A 78 -3.65 -11.42 -1.14
N ALA A 79 -3.95 -12.53 -0.45
CA ALA A 79 -5.32 -12.85 -0.08
C ALA A 79 -5.84 -11.84 0.95
N VAL A 80 -6.84 -11.05 0.56
CA VAL A 80 -7.49 -10.05 1.39
C VAL A 80 -8.98 -10.35 1.42
N ASN A 81 -9.49 -10.73 2.59
CA ASN A 81 -10.90 -11.04 2.81
C ASN A 81 -11.54 -10.00 3.73
N GLN A 82 -12.87 -9.96 3.75
CA GLN A 82 -13.63 -9.17 4.71
C GLN A 82 -13.24 -9.54 6.14
N GLY A 83 -13.11 -8.54 7.01
CA GLY A 83 -12.73 -8.72 8.42
C GLY A 83 -11.22 -8.78 8.67
N HIS A 84 -10.37 -8.87 7.63
CA HIS A 84 -8.92 -8.81 7.82
C HIS A 84 -8.47 -7.44 8.33
N SER A 85 -7.53 -7.44 9.26
CA SER A 85 -6.84 -6.24 9.73
C SER A 85 -5.64 -5.96 8.83
N VAL A 86 -5.65 -4.82 8.15
CA VAL A 86 -4.64 -4.44 7.17
C VAL A 86 -4.08 -3.05 7.44
N MET A 87 -2.79 -2.87 7.15
CA MET A 87 -2.19 -1.55 7.00
C MET A 87 -1.98 -1.29 5.52
N ILE A 88 -2.56 -0.19 5.04
CA ILE A 88 -2.35 0.29 3.68
C ILE A 88 -1.34 1.43 3.72
N GLN A 89 -0.36 1.32 2.83
CA GLN A 89 0.56 2.38 2.48
C GLN A 89 0.27 2.74 1.02
N GLY A 90 -0.11 3.98 0.78
CA GLY A 90 -0.56 4.40 -0.53
C GLY A 90 -0.37 5.88 -0.77
N LEU A 91 -0.74 6.29 -1.97
CA LEU A 91 -0.70 7.67 -2.41
C LEU A 91 -2.13 8.15 -2.65
N LYS A 92 -2.48 9.31 -2.11
CA LYS A 92 -3.73 9.98 -2.49
C LYS A 92 -3.68 10.33 -3.98
N SER A 93 -4.73 10.04 -4.74
CA SER A 93 -4.79 10.38 -6.17
C SER A 93 -4.72 11.90 -6.39
N ASP A 94 -4.09 12.32 -7.50
CA ASP A 94 -4.03 13.72 -7.88
C ASP A 94 -5.38 14.17 -8.42
N LYS A 95 -5.81 15.41 -8.12
CA LYS A 95 -7.10 15.97 -8.55
C LYS A 95 -7.27 16.01 -10.09
N LYS A 96 -6.21 15.78 -10.88
CA LYS A 96 -6.24 15.82 -12.36
C LYS A 96 -7.02 14.69 -13.04
N SER A 97 -7.36 13.60 -12.35
CA SER A 97 -8.23 12.55 -12.90
C SER A 97 -9.69 12.85 -12.55
N LYS A 98 -10.45 13.35 -13.54
CA LYS A 98 -11.84 13.85 -13.46
C LYS A 98 -12.91 12.88 -12.88
N SER A 99 -12.53 11.68 -12.46
CA SER A 99 -13.47 10.60 -12.12
C SER A 99 -13.08 9.77 -10.89
N SER A 100 -12.03 10.15 -10.16
CA SER A 100 -11.51 9.39 -9.01
C SER A 100 -11.47 10.28 -7.76
N GLY A 101 -12.64 10.54 -7.16
CA GLY A 101 -12.75 11.19 -5.85
C GLY A 101 -12.13 10.33 -4.74
N ASP A 102 -11.39 10.95 -3.82
CA ASP A 102 -10.79 10.36 -2.59
C ASP A 102 -10.39 8.87 -2.65
N VAL A 103 -9.79 8.42 -3.77
CA VAL A 103 -9.27 7.06 -3.89
C VAL A 103 -7.79 7.06 -3.53
N ILE A 104 -7.41 6.17 -2.60
CA ILE A 104 -6.01 5.96 -2.27
C ILE A 104 -5.44 4.86 -3.16
N GLN A 105 -4.42 5.21 -3.93
CA GLN A 105 -3.69 4.25 -4.75
C GLN A 105 -2.74 3.44 -3.86
N ILE A 106 -2.93 2.13 -3.82
CA ILE A 106 -2.18 1.22 -2.97
C ILE A 106 -0.77 1.04 -3.54
N MET A 107 0.24 1.30 -2.70
CA MET A 107 1.63 0.97 -3.00
C MET A 107 2.05 -0.32 -2.31
N ASN A 108 1.65 -0.48 -1.04
CA ASN A 108 1.90 -1.68 -0.26
C ASN A 108 0.72 -1.98 0.67
N VAL A 109 0.53 -3.28 0.96
CA VAL A 109 -0.47 -3.78 1.91
C VAL A 109 0.19 -4.79 2.82
N ILE A 110 0.02 -4.58 4.12
CA ILE A 110 0.47 -5.48 5.18
C ILE A 110 -0.78 -6.08 5.80
N ASN A 111 -0.93 -7.40 5.73
CA ASN A 111 -2.06 -8.10 6.35
C ASN A 111 -1.63 -8.66 7.70
N PHE A 112 -2.15 -8.10 8.78
CA PHE A 112 -1.84 -8.54 10.14
C PHE A 112 -2.53 -9.85 10.51
N THR A 113 -3.67 -10.16 9.88
CA THR A 113 -4.42 -11.41 10.12
C THR A 113 -3.67 -12.60 9.52
N THR A 114 -3.24 -12.51 8.27
CA THR A 114 -2.56 -13.63 7.58
C THR A 114 -1.04 -13.56 7.67
N LYS A 115 -0.47 -12.48 8.22
CA LYS A 115 0.98 -12.20 8.29
C LYS A 115 1.65 -12.26 6.91
N LYS A 116 0.92 -11.85 5.87
CA LYS A 116 1.41 -11.80 4.48
C LYS A 116 1.42 -10.36 4.02
N ASP A 117 2.49 -9.98 3.35
CA ASP A 117 2.69 -8.64 2.80
C ASP A 117 2.71 -8.69 1.28
N LEU A 118 2.19 -7.63 0.64
CA LEU A 118 2.20 -7.48 -0.81
C LEU A 118 3.61 -7.26 -1.35
N PHE A 119 4.41 -6.50 -0.61
CA PHE A 119 5.86 -6.44 -0.76
C PHE A 119 6.49 -6.81 0.56
N PRO A 120 7.48 -7.73 0.59
CA PRO A 120 8.09 -8.17 1.84
C PRO A 120 8.69 -6.96 2.55
N VAL A 121 8.10 -6.58 3.68
CA VAL A 121 8.65 -5.55 4.55
C VAL A 121 9.38 -6.25 5.67
N ASP A 122 10.57 -5.76 6.01
CA ASP A 122 11.25 -6.22 7.21
C ASP A 122 10.45 -5.80 8.45
N HIS A 123 9.64 -6.72 8.98
CA HIS A 123 8.77 -6.50 10.14
C HIS A 123 9.55 -6.09 11.41
N SER A 124 10.87 -6.29 11.44
CA SER A 124 11.73 -5.85 12.54
C SER A 124 11.74 -4.31 12.67
N GLN A 125 11.61 -3.58 11.56
CA GLN A 125 11.61 -2.12 11.55
C GLN A 125 10.27 -1.53 12.04
N ILE A 126 9.16 -2.21 11.75
CA ILE A 126 7.82 -1.79 12.18
C ILE A 126 7.66 -1.92 13.70
N LYS A 127 8.25 -2.96 14.32
CA LYS A 127 8.25 -3.12 15.78
C LYS A 127 9.04 -2.03 16.51
N LYS A 128 10.20 -1.64 15.96
CA LYS A 128 11.03 -0.55 16.53
C LYS A 128 10.32 0.80 16.50
N ALA A 129 9.58 1.09 15.41
CA ALA A 129 8.80 2.33 15.30
C ALA A 129 7.66 2.41 16.35
N LYS A 130 6.98 1.28 16.63
CA LYS A 130 5.96 1.23 17.70
C LYS A 130 6.56 1.42 19.10
N GLN A 131 7.72 0.83 19.40
CA GLN A 131 8.37 0.99 20.71
C GLN A 131 8.82 2.43 20.98
N GLN A 132 9.34 3.14 19.97
CA GLN A 132 9.77 4.54 20.14
C GLN A 132 8.60 5.50 20.44
N GLN A 133 7.39 5.22 19.95
CA GLN A 133 6.21 6.04 20.26
C GLN A 133 5.72 5.84 21.70
N VAL A 134 5.80 4.62 22.22
CA VAL A 134 5.40 4.33 23.61
C VAL A 134 6.35 4.98 24.61
N THR A 135 7.66 5.03 24.31
CA THR A 135 8.66 5.64 25.20
C THR A 135 8.59 7.17 25.23
N ARG A 136 8.08 7.83 24.18
CA ARG A 136 7.90 9.29 24.14
C ARG A 136 6.61 9.79 24.81
N THR A 137 5.72 8.88 25.21
CA THR A 137 4.46 9.21 25.88
C THR A 137 4.48 8.86 27.37
N LYS A 138 5.68 8.80 27.96
CA LYS A 138 5.91 8.66 29.40
C LYS A 138 6.72 9.83 29.91
#